data_AF-A0A965J5J5-F1
#
_entry.id   AF-A0A965J5J5-F1
#
_cell.length_a   1.000
_cell.length_b   1.000
_cell.length_c   1.000
_cell.angle_alpha   90.00
_cell.angle_beta   90.00
_cell.angle_gamma   90.00
#
_symmetry.space_group_name_H-M   'P 1'
#
loop_
_entity.id
_entity.type
_entity.pdbx_description
1 polymer ?
#
loop_
_entity_poly.entity_id
_entity_poly.type
_entity_poly.pdbx_seq_one_letter_code
_entity_poly.pdbx_strand_id
1 'polypeptide(L)'
;MNNMRNTEIIPMKEQLINFLISLEYKFGVMEDTEERTVIQSGLSLEIGDTDGYFVIHHKISLVEVLAYSPLNIPENKRLEVSKFMDIMDYHRYLGNLQLNHERGQVRSKTYFLYTNELVPSHIINTNYFEAFRNLENNIPSIMSIVYAGKDAETAANEYFGKVNPKNN
;
A
#
# COMPACT_ATOMS: atom_id res chain seq x y z
N MET A 1 -10.58 12.03 -45.36
CA MET A 1 -9.31 12.25 -44.63
C MET A 1 -9.57 12.00 -43.16
N ASN A 2 -9.13 10.86 -42.64
CA ASN A 2 -9.20 10.57 -41.21
C ASN A 2 -8.10 11.38 -40.53
N ASN A 3 -8.47 12.39 -39.76
CA ASN A 3 -7.53 13.08 -38.87
C ASN A 3 -7.16 12.10 -37.75
N MET A 4 -6.07 11.35 -37.95
CA MET A 4 -5.35 10.73 -36.84
C MET A 4 -4.90 11.88 -35.92
N ARG A 5 -5.63 12.06 -34.83
CA ARG A 5 -5.18 12.94 -33.75
C ARG A 5 -3.90 12.31 -33.22
N ASN A 6 -2.79 13.04 -33.27
CA ASN A 6 -1.61 12.70 -32.47
C ASN A 6 -2.06 12.77 -31.01
N THR A 7 -2.41 11.61 -30.43
CA THR A 7 -2.65 11.51 -29.00
C THR A 7 -1.28 11.68 -28.35
N GLU A 8 -1.06 12.82 -27.69
CA GLU A 8 0.15 13.07 -26.94
C GLU A 8 0.33 11.94 -25.91
N ILE A 9 1.42 11.18 -26.04
CA ILE A 9 1.73 10.09 -25.13
C ILE A 9 2.23 10.73 -23.84
N ILE A 10 1.40 10.74 -22.80
CA ILE A 10 1.78 11.24 -21.48
C ILE A 10 2.52 10.11 -20.74
N PRO A 11 3.82 10.26 -20.40
CA PRO A 11 4.57 9.24 -19.67
C PRO A 11 3.93 8.90 -18.32
N MET A 12 4.08 7.66 -17.85
CA MET A 12 3.46 7.23 -16.59
C MET A 12 3.89 8.06 -15.38
N LYS A 13 5.16 8.47 -15.35
CA LYS A 13 5.68 9.42 -14.35
C LYS A 13 4.86 10.70 -14.30
N GLU A 14 4.58 11.32 -15.45
CA GLU A 14 3.81 12.56 -15.54
C GLU A 14 2.34 12.34 -15.14
N GLN A 15 1.74 11.20 -15.49
CA GLN A 15 0.39 10.84 -15.04
C GLN A 15 0.31 10.77 -13.50
N LEU A 16 1.29 10.15 -12.84
CA LEU A 16 1.37 10.05 -11.38
C LEU A 16 1.65 11.40 -10.70
N ILE A 17 2.53 12.22 -11.27
CA ILE A 17 2.80 13.57 -10.78
C ILE A 17 1.52 14.43 -10.88
N ASN A 18 0.84 14.40 -12.02
CA ASN A 18 -0.41 15.14 -12.21
C ASN A 18 -1.50 14.68 -11.24
N PHE A 19 -1.57 13.37 -10.96
CA PHE A 19 -2.45 12.83 -9.92
C PHE A 19 -2.14 13.44 -8.54
N LEU A 20 -0.88 13.43 -8.10
CA LEU A 20 -0.48 13.98 -6.80
C LEU A 20 -0.71 15.50 -6.71
N ILE A 21 -0.43 16.24 -7.79
CA ILE A 21 -0.71 17.68 -7.89
C ILE A 21 -2.22 17.94 -7.76
N SER A 22 -3.06 17.12 -8.39
CA SER A 22 -4.53 17.27 -8.32
C SER A 22 -5.10 17.06 -6.91
N LEU A 23 -4.36 16.38 -6.04
CA LEU A 23 -4.69 16.19 -4.63
C LEU A 23 -4.07 17.25 -3.72
N GLU A 24 -3.32 18.19 -4.28
CA GLU A 24 -2.51 19.18 -3.54
C GLU A 24 -1.46 18.54 -2.62
N TYR A 25 -0.99 17.35 -2.96
CA TYR A 25 -0.02 16.61 -2.15
C TYR A 25 1.42 17.00 -2.48
N LYS A 26 2.24 17.07 -1.43
CA LYS A 26 3.70 17.17 -1.58
C LYS A 26 4.25 15.83 -2.05
N PHE A 27 5.24 15.90 -2.95
CA PHE A 27 5.94 14.72 -3.44
C PHE A 27 7.40 15.06 -3.77
N GLY A 28 8.23 14.02 -3.83
CA GLY A 28 9.62 14.11 -4.28
C GLY A 28 9.94 12.98 -5.24
N VAL A 29 10.67 13.28 -6.32
CA VAL A 29 11.24 12.25 -7.20
C VAL A 29 12.58 11.83 -6.62
N MET A 30 12.63 10.61 -6.08
CA MET A 30 13.78 10.08 -5.35
C MET A 30 14.79 9.40 -6.28
N GLU A 31 14.29 8.82 -7.36
CA GLU A 31 15.07 8.14 -8.38
C GLU A 31 14.37 8.29 -9.73
N ASP A 32 15.15 8.52 -10.78
CA ASP A 32 14.66 8.55 -12.15
C ASP A 32 15.74 8.01 -13.10
N THR A 33 15.63 6.73 -13.43
CA THR A 33 16.58 6.00 -14.27
C THR A 33 15.84 5.30 -15.40
N GLU A 34 16.58 4.75 -16.37
CA GLU A 34 16.01 3.93 -17.45
C GLU A 34 15.33 2.65 -16.91
N GLU A 35 15.73 2.18 -15.73
CA GLU A 35 15.19 0.96 -15.11
C GLU A 35 13.90 1.24 -14.33
N ARG A 36 13.90 2.33 -13.55
CA ARG A 36 12.77 2.68 -12.68
C ARG A 36 12.72 4.16 -12.34
N THR A 37 11.52 4.61 -11.97
CA THR A 37 11.29 5.91 -11.34
C THR A 37 10.63 5.70 -9.97
N VAL A 38 11.10 6.41 -8.94
CA VAL A 38 10.55 6.37 -7.58
C VAL A 38 10.05 7.76 -7.19
N ILE A 39 8.76 7.87 -6.89
CA ILE A 39 8.11 9.10 -6.43
C ILE A 39 7.64 8.87 -4.99
N GLN A 40 8.16 9.63 -4.03
CA GLN A 40 7.72 9.60 -2.65
C GLN A 40 6.57 10.57 -2.44
N SER A 41 5.52 10.13 -1.75
CA SER A 41 4.43 10.96 -1.22
C SER A 41 3.83 10.28 0.00
N GLY A 42 3.53 11.02 1.06
CA GLY A 42 3.06 10.46 2.32
C GLY A 42 1.68 10.98 2.72
N LEU A 43 1.03 10.26 3.63
CA LEU A 43 -0.23 10.66 4.25
C LEU A 43 -0.10 10.64 5.77
N SER A 44 -0.70 11.62 6.43
CA SER A 44 -0.98 11.52 7.87
C SER A 44 -2.23 10.69 8.06
N LEU A 45 -2.08 9.56 8.76
CA LEU A 45 -3.17 8.65 9.10
C LEU A 45 -3.44 8.71 10.62
N GLU A 46 -4.52 8.11 11.11
CA GLU A 46 -4.78 8.01 12.56
C GLU A 46 -3.67 7.23 13.28
N ILE A 47 -3.01 6.32 12.57
CA ILE A 47 -1.85 5.55 13.06
C ILE A 47 -0.53 6.34 13.03
N GLY A 48 -0.55 7.58 12.56
CA GLY A 48 0.61 8.46 12.41
C GLY A 48 1.01 8.71 10.95
N ASP A 49 2.08 9.48 10.77
CA ASP A 49 2.61 9.81 9.46
C ASP A 49 3.16 8.57 8.76
N THR A 50 2.67 8.31 7.56
CA THR A 50 2.96 7.13 6.76
C THR A 50 3.63 7.55 5.47
N ASP A 51 4.84 7.07 5.25
CA ASP A 51 5.54 7.25 3.98
C ASP A 51 4.91 6.39 2.90
N GLY A 52 4.68 6.98 1.72
CA GLY A 52 4.24 6.26 0.54
C GLY A 52 5.16 6.49 -0.67
N TYR A 53 5.09 5.55 -1.60
CA TYR A 53 5.94 5.54 -2.79
C TYR A 53 5.16 4.99 -3.97
N PHE A 54 5.26 5.67 -5.12
CA PHE A 54 5.07 5.03 -6.41
C PHE A 54 6.43 4.54 -6.92
N VAL A 55 6.51 3.30 -7.36
CA VAL A 55 7.68 2.71 -8.01
C VAL A 55 7.27 2.25 -9.40
N ILE A 56 7.74 2.94 -10.42
CA ILE A 56 7.50 2.60 -11.82
C ILE A 56 8.64 1.67 -12.27
N HIS A 57 8.31 0.44 -12.65
CA HIS A 57 9.25 -0.53 -13.21
C HIS A 57 9.13 -0.53 -14.74
N HIS A 58 10.01 0.22 -15.41
CA HIS A 58 9.87 0.53 -16.84
C HIS A 58 9.92 -0.71 -17.73
N LYS A 59 10.77 -1.69 -17.40
CA LYS A 59 10.94 -2.92 -18.19
C LYS A 59 9.70 -3.81 -18.28
N ILE A 60 8.83 -3.76 -17.27
CA ILE A 60 7.65 -4.63 -17.15
C ILE A 60 6.34 -3.86 -17.14
N SER A 61 6.41 -2.54 -17.36
CA SER A 61 5.26 -1.63 -17.36
C SER A 61 4.35 -1.80 -16.14
N LEU A 62 4.96 -1.82 -14.95
CA LEU A 62 4.28 -1.99 -13.67
C LEU A 62 4.49 -0.76 -12.79
N VAL A 63 3.42 -0.27 -12.17
CA VAL A 63 3.52 0.66 -11.05
C VAL A 63 3.19 -0.11 -9.78
N GLU A 64 4.11 -0.08 -8.82
CA GLU A 64 3.85 -0.49 -7.45
C GLU A 64 3.53 0.75 -6.62
N VAL A 65 2.54 0.65 -5.74
CA VAL A 65 2.33 1.63 -4.67
C VAL A 65 2.66 0.97 -3.35
N LEU A 66 3.53 1.61 -2.58
CA LEU A 66 3.94 1.16 -1.26
C LEU A 66 3.50 2.19 -0.23
N ALA A 67 3.00 1.74 0.91
CA ALA A 67 2.80 2.55 2.10
C ALA A 67 3.50 1.87 3.28
N TYR A 68 4.26 2.59 4.08
CA TYR A 68 5.06 2.05 5.18
C TYR A 68 4.52 2.50 6.53
N SER A 69 4.20 1.54 7.38
CA SER A 69 3.79 1.85 8.75
C SER A 69 4.94 2.56 9.48
N PRO A 70 4.65 3.58 10.31
CA PRO A 70 5.65 4.19 11.17
C PRO A 70 6.13 3.27 12.30
N LEU A 71 5.51 2.09 12.46
CA LEU A 71 5.76 1.17 13.56
C LEU A 71 6.59 -0.03 13.10
N ASN A 72 7.52 -0.44 13.95
CA ASN A 72 8.31 -1.65 13.77
C ASN A 72 7.88 -2.73 14.75
N ILE A 73 7.73 -3.96 14.24
CA ILE A 73 7.31 -5.12 15.02
C ILE A 73 8.52 -5.73 15.76
N PRO A 74 8.45 -5.87 17.10
CA PRO A 74 9.47 -6.57 17.88
C PRO A 74 9.68 -7.99 17.40
N GLU A 75 10.93 -8.47 17.41
CA GLU A 75 11.32 -9.77 16.85
C GLU A 75 10.45 -10.94 17.37
N ASN A 76 10.23 -11.00 18.67
CA ASN A 76 9.41 -12.03 19.33
C ASN A 76 7.92 -11.99 18.97
N LYS A 77 7.45 -10.96 18.26
CA LYS A 77 6.07 -10.79 17.81
C LYS A 77 5.90 -10.99 16.30
N ARG A 78 6.99 -11.05 15.53
CA ARG A 78 6.95 -11.07 14.06
C ARG A 78 6.22 -12.27 13.47
N LEU A 79 6.38 -13.45 14.06
CA LEU A 79 5.67 -14.66 13.59
C LEU A 79 4.16 -14.54 13.77
N GLU A 80 3.71 -14.07 14.94
CA GLU A 80 2.29 -13.92 15.22
C GLU A 80 1.65 -12.82 14.35
N VAL A 81 2.35 -11.70 14.18
CA VAL A 81 1.91 -10.62 13.28
C VAL A 81 1.87 -11.10 11.81
N SER A 82 2.84 -11.90 11.37
CA SER A 82 2.82 -12.47 10.01
C SER A 82 1.64 -13.41 9.81
N LYS A 83 1.29 -14.22 10.81
CA LYS A 83 0.09 -15.07 10.77
C LYS A 83 -1.18 -14.22 10.64
N PHE A 84 -1.28 -13.12 11.39
CA PHE A 84 -2.42 -12.21 11.25
C PHE A 84 -2.50 -11.60 9.84
N MET A 85 -1.37 -11.12 9.31
CA MET A 85 -1.32 -10.53 7.96
C MET A 85 -1.74 -11.53 6.87
N ASP A 86 -1.30 -12.78 6.97
CA ASP A 86 -1.71 -13.85 6.05
C ASP A 86 -3.23 -14.07 6.06
N ILE A 87 -3.85 -14.11 7.26
CA ILE A 87 -5.30 -14.21 7.40
C ILE A 87 -6.00 -12.99 6.75
N MET A 88 -5.48 -11.78 6.95
CA MET A 88 -6.07 -10.57 6.36
C MET A 88 -5.95 -10.56 4.84
N ASP A 89 -4.79 -10.92 4.31
CA ASP A 89 -4.52 -10.95 2.87
C ASP A 89 -5.33 -12.03 2.15
N TYR A 90 -5.62 -13.16 2.80
CA TYR A 90 -6.54 -14.18 2.27
C TYR A 90 -7.94 -13.61 1.95
N HIS A 91 -8.40 -12.63 2.72
CA HIS A 91 -9.73 -12.03 2.54
C HIS A 91 -9.73 -10.78 1.65
N ARG A 92 -8.55 -10.33 1.20
CA ARG A 92 -8.38 -9.04 0.52
C ARG A 92 -8.36 -9.21 -1.00
N TYR A 93 -9.09 -8.34 -1.69
CA TYR A 93 -9.13 -8.31 -3.15
C TYR A 93 -8.03 -7.45 -3.79
N LEU A 94 -7.65 -6.35 -3.13
CA LEU A 94 -6.67 -5.41 -3.65
C LEU A 94 -5.62 -5.04 -2.60
N GLY A 95 -4.37 -5.25 -2.99
CA GLY A 95 -3.21 -5.01 -2.16
C GLY A 95 -2.94 -6.11 -1.14
N ASN A 96 -1.78 -6.03 -0.51
CA ASN A 96 -1.35 -7.00 0.47
C ASN A 96 -0.47 -6.37 1.55
N LEU A 97 -0.52 -6.92 2.77
CA LEU A 97 0.35 -6.56 3.88
C LEU A 97 1.65 -7.35 3.80
N GLN A 98 2.75 -6.71 4.17
CA GLN A 98 4.07 -7.34 4.12
C GLN A 98 4.85 -6.97 5.37
N LEU A 99 5.44 -7.98 6.00
CA LEU A 99 6.35 -7.83 7.12
C LEU A 99 7.77 -8.17 6.68
N ASN A 100 8.70 -7.25 6.90
CA ASN A 100 10.11 -7.58 6.86
C ASN A 100 10.49 -8.29 8.17
N HIS A 101 10.76 -9.59 8.11
CA HIS A 101 11.09 -10.39 9.30
C HIS A 101 12.45 -10.06 9.93
N GLU A 102 13.36 -9.41 9.21
CA GLU A 102 14.67 -9.01 9.75
C GLU A 102 14.57 -7.71 10.54
N ARG A 103 13.84 -6.73 10.01
CA ARG A 103 13.77 -5.35 10.56
C ARG A 103 12.48 -5.05 11.32
N GLY A 104 11.44 -5.85 11.16
CA GLY A 104 10.12 -5.63 11.77
C GLY A 104 9.27 -4.60 11.03
N GLN A 105 9.72 -4.08 9.89
CA GLN A 105 9.00 -3.06 9.14
C GLN A 105 7.73 -3.64 8.50
N VAL A 106 6.61 -2.97 8.72
CA VAL A 106 5.32 -3.30 8.08
C VAL A 106 5.09 -2.36 6.91
N ARG A 107 4.65 -2.91 5.78
CA ARG A 107 4.17 -2.12 4.65
C ARG A 107 2.93 -2.73 4.04
N SER A 108 2.20 -1.91 3.31
CA SER A 108 1.16 -2.32 2.38
C SER A 108 1.64 -2.08 0.96
N LYS A 109 1.27 -2.96 0.05
CA LYS A 109 1.60 -2.88 -1.37
C LYS A 109 0.34 -3.05 -2.20
N THR A 110 0.13 -2.17 -3.17
CA THR A 110 -0.78 -2.38 -4.32
C THR A 110 0.03 -2.27 -5.60
N TYR A 111 -0.55 -2.63 -6.75
CA TYR A 111 0.12 -2.51 -8.03
C TYR A 111 -0.87 -2.54 -9.19
N PHE A 112 -0.48 -1.93 -10.31
CA PHE A 112 -1.21 -2.01 -11.56
C PHE A 112 -0.25 -1.99 -12.76
N LEU A 113 -0.64 -2.68 -13.83
CA LEU A 113 0.06 -2.62 -15.11
C LEU A 113 -0.40 -1.38 -15.88
N TYR A 114 0.50 -0.84 -16.69
CA TYR A 114 0.20 0.24 -17.61
C TYR A 114 0.69 -0.07 -19.02
N THR A 115 0.20 0.70 -19.98
CA THR A 115 0.62 0.64 -21.38
C THR A 115 1.03 2.04 -21.82
N ASN A 116 1.23 2.24 -23.12
CA ASN A 116 1.47 3.58 -23.68
C ASN A 116 0.20 4.45 -23.70
N GLU A 117 -0.94 3.92 -23.25
CA GLU A 117 -2.20 4.66 -23.11
C GLU A 117 -2.32 5.31 -21.73
N LEU A 118 -3.26 6.26 -21.60
CA LEU A 118 -3.57 6.88 -20.32
C LEU A 118 -4.18 5.85 -19.37
N VAL A 119 -3.61 5.74 -18.18
CA VAL A 119 -4.21 4.94 -17.11
C VAL A 119 -5.41 5.72 -16.55
N PRO A 120 -6.60 5.12 -16.47
CA PRO A 120 -7.76 5.78 -15.89
C PRO A 120 -7.47 6.25 -14.46
N SER A 121 -7.83 7.49 -14.14
CA SER A 121 -7.52 8.11 -12.84
C SER A 121 -8.03 7.30 -11.64
N HIS A 122 -9.16 6.60 -11.79
CA HIS A 122 -9.69 5.73 -10.75
C HIS A 122 -8.75 4.55 -10.42
N ILE A 123 -7.98 4.02 -11.38
CA ILE A 123 -7.01 2.94 -11.10
C ILE A 123 -5.86 3.47 -10.23
N ILE A 124 -5.33 4.65 -10.56
CA ILE A 124 -4.26 5.29 -9.78
C ILE A 124 -4.80 5.63 -8.38
N ASN A 125 -5.96 6.28 -8.30
CA ASN A 125 -6.62 6.68 -7.06
C ASN A 125 -6.87 5.46 -6.15
N THR A 126 -7.53 4.42 -6.67
CA THR A 126 -7.84 3.22 -5.89
C THR A 126 -6.56 2.54 -5.41
N ASN A 127 -5.55 2.33 -6.26
CA ASN A 127 -4.31 1.70 -5.81
C ASN A 127 -3.57 2.55 -4.76
N TYR A 128 -3.54 3.87 -4.95
CA TYR A 128 -2.89 4.78 -4.02
C TYR A 128 -3.54 4.72 -2.63
N PHE A 129 -4.83 5.03 -2.54
CA PHE A 129 -5.51 5.11 -1.24
C PHE A 129 -5.70 3.74 -0.58
N GLU A 130 -5.85 2.65 -1.33
CA GLU A 130 -5.93 1.31 -0.74
C GLU A 130 -4.61 0.89 -0.09
N ALA A 131 -3.45 1.33 -0.61
CA ALA A 131 -2.18 1.06 0.04
C ALA A 131 -2.17 1.63 1.48
N PHE A 132 -2.60 2.88 1.68
CA PHE A 132 -2.68 3.51 3.00
C PHE A 132 -3.82 2.97 3.86
N ARG A 133 -5.02 2.80 3.29
CA ARG A 133 -6.19 2.25 3.99
C ARG A 133 -5.92 0.86 4.57
N ASN A 134 -5.17 0.04 3.85
CA ASN A 134 -4.76 -1.27 4.35
C ASN A 134 -3.94 -1.17 5.64
N LEU A 135 -3.04 -0.18 5.76
CA LEU A 135 -2.33 0.06 7.02
C LEU A 135 -3.28 0.58 8.09
N GLU A 136 -4.04 1.64 7.78
CA GLU A 136 -4.94 2.29 8.74
C GLU A 136 -5.87 1.28 9.44
N ASN A 137 -6.48 0.39 8.66
CA ASN A 137 -7.43 -0.58 9.18
C ASN A 137 -6.77 -1.72 9.99
N ASN A 138 -5.53 -2.11 9.64
CA ASN A 138 -4.93 -3.34 10.17
C ASN A 138 -3.94 -3.09 11.31
N ILE A 139 -3.32 -1.91 11.34
CA ILE A 139 -2.36 -1.56 12.39
C ILE A 139 -2.97 -1.63 13.79
N PRO A 140 -4.19 -1.15 14.07
CA PRO A 140 -4.80 -1.33 15.40
C PRO A 140 -4.87 -2.80 15.86
N SER A 141 -5.17 -3.73 14.95
CA SER A 141 -5.20 -5.17 15.24
C SER A 141 -3.80 -5.73 15.47
N ILE A 142 -2.82 -5.31 14.65
CA ILE A 142 -1.40 -5.64 14.84
C ILE A 142 -0.91 -5.15 16.22
N MET A 143 -1.30 -3.94 16.62
CA MET A 143 -0.95 -3.37 17.93
C MET A 143 -1.52 -4.20 19.09
N SER A 144 -2.72 -4.76 18.92
CA SER A 144 -3.29 -5.65 19.94
C SER A 144 -2.47 -6.94 20.14
N ILE A 145 -1.85 -7.46 19.08
CA ILE A 145 -0.95 -8.63 19.16
C ILE A 145 0.37 -8.25 19.85
N VAL A 146 0.93 -7.11 19.46
CA VAL A 146 2.23 -6.63 19.96
C VAL A 146 2.14 -6.26 21.44
N TYR A 147 1.15 -5.45 21.82
CA TYR A 147 1.10 -4.80 23.14
C TYR A 147 0.05 -5.37 24.09
N ALA A 148 -1.06 -5.92 23.58
CA ALA A 148 -2.11 -6.52 24.42
C ALA A 148 -2.04 -8.05 24.51
N GLY A 149 -1.04 -8.67 23.86
CA GLY A 149 -0.78 -10.11 23.97
C GLY A 149 -1.82 -10.99 23.28
N LYS A 150 -2.66 -10.44 22.38
CA LYS A 150 -3.59 -11.23 21.59
C LYS A 150 -2.85 -12.11 20.59
N ASP A 151 -3.40 -13.28 20.30
CA ASP A 151 -2.99 -14.08 19.14
C ASP A 151 -3.64 -13.55 17.85
N ALA A 152 -3.11 -13.99 16.71
CA ALA A 152 -3.52 -13.58 15.38
C ALA A 152 -4.98 -13.91 15.06
N GLU A 153 -5.46 -15.07 15.51
CA GLU A 153 -6.84 -15.51 15.23
C GLU A 153 -7.84 -14.68 16.02
N THR A 154 -7.55 -14.38 17.27
CA THR A 154 -8.36 -13.52 18.12
C THR A 154 -8.43 -12.11 17.54
N ALA A 155 -7.29 -11.53 17.17
CA ALA A 155 -7.25 -10.22 16.52
C ALA A 155 -8.02 -10.20 15.19
N ALA A 156 -7.89 -11.23 14.36
CA ALA A 156 -8.62 -11.36 13.10
C ALA A 156 -10.13 -11.50 13.32
N ASN A 157 -10.56 -12.32 14.27
CA ASN A 157 -11.98 -12.51 14.57
C ASN A 157 -12.64 -11.21 15.05
N GLU A 158 -11.97 -10.46 15.92
CA GLU A 158 -12.42 -9.14 16.35
C GLU A 158 -12.52 -8.16 15.18
N TYR A 159 -11.51 -8.13 14.30
CA TYR A 159 -11.52 -7.30 13.09
C TYR A 159 -12.73 -7.61 12.20
N PHE A 160 -13.09 -8.89 12.04
CA PHE A 160 -14.25 -9.32 11.26
C PHE A 160 -15.59 -9.23 12.03
N GLY A 161 -15.59 -8.76 13.29
CA GLY A 161 -16.80 -8.72 14.13
C GLY A 161 -17.36 -10.11 14.48
N LYS A 162 -16.53 -11.16 14.43
CA LYS A 162 -16.93 -12.52 14.82
C LYS A 162 -16.82 -12.67 16.34
N VAL A 163 -17.96 -12.89 17.00
CA VAL A 163 -17.99 -13.24 18.43
C VAL A 163 -17.35 -14.61 18.62
N ASN A 164 -16.33 -14.72 19.48
CA ASN A 164 -15.76 -16.01 19.85
C ASN A 164 -16.79 -16.77 20.72
N PRO A 165 -17.37 -17.89 20.24
CA PRO A 165 -18.38 -18.63 21.01
C PRO A 165 -17.82 -19.27 22.29
N LYS A 166 -16.50 -19.26 22.50
CA LYS A 166 -15.83 -19.74 23.72
C LYS A 166 -15.62 -18.67 24.80
N ASN A 167 -15.99 -17.41 24.53
CA ASN A 167 -15.88 -16.31 25.51
C ASN A 167 -17.18 -16.07 26.31
N ASN A 168 -18.10 -17.06 26.35
CA ASN A 168 -19.29 -17.05 27.21
C ASN A 168 -19.16 -18.10 28.31
#